data_AF-A0A8B6CZA3-F1
#
_entry.id   AF-A0A8B6CZA3-F1
#
_cell.length_a   1.000
_cell.length_b   1.000
_cell.length_c   1.000
_cell.angle_alpha   90.00
_cell.angle_beta   90.00
_cell.angle_gamma   90.00
#
_symmetry.space_group_name_H-M   'P 1'
#
loop_
_entity.id
_entity.type
_entity.pdbx_description
1 polymer ?
#
loop_
_entity_poly.entity_id
_entity_poly.type
_entity_poly.pdbx_seq_one_letter_code
_entity_poly.pdbx_strand_id
1 'polypeptide(L)'
;MRPASSTENFTENWSQLVKKVENELGTVLLACPFGSQRYNLDTKKSDMDMFVIYQADTKSLLGFDKQPPQTVKSSERETLDYTVHEVYRYGELLLAGDHRCVETLFLQESSYVAISDTFKQLLLKRHLFLNSLCLDKYLTDALGNKGLKLFEKWTKDKPYDLQMTERESKLGYIIIRLLQNAKNVVDKEDLQVFRLNDSLERNLLMSLKSMENIPPIQFVLDEINRLKNYIDENKDDVPEASEELKLFMNDWILTLRKKTFI
;
A
#
# COMPACT_ATOMS: atom_id res chain seq x y z
N MET A 1 31.45 -3.96 8.38
CA MET A 1 31.14 -5.13 7.52
C MET A 1 29.73 -5.62 7.87
N ARG A 2 28.75 -5.48 6.97
CA ARG A 2 27.47 -6.19 7.10
C ARG A 2 27.74 -7.69 6.91
N PRO A 3 27.17 -8.60 7.71
CA PRO A 3 27.15 -10.01 7.35
C PRO A 3 26.34 -10.16 6.06
N ALA A 4 26.90 -10.85 5.06
CA ALA A 4 26.29 -11.07 3.75
C ALA A 4 24.99 -11.94 3.81
N SER A 5 24.64 -12.50 4.97
CA SER A 5 23.66 -13.58 5.08
C SER A 5 22.18 -13.18 5.23
N SER A 6 21.83 -11.91 5.46
CA SER A 6 20.41 -11.52 5.59
C SER A 6 19.80 -11.09 4.25
N THR A 7 20.49 -10.24 3.48
CA THR A 7 20.00 -9.73 2.18
C THR A 7 19.91 -10.78 1.08
N GLU A 8 20.78 -11.78 1.07
CA GLU A 8 20.74 -12.89 0.10
C GLU A 8 19.53 -13.79 0.34
N ASN A 9 19.29 -14.17 1.61
CA ASN A 9 18.10 -14.94 2.01
C ASN A 9 16.78 -14.19 1.72
N PHE A 10 16.76 -12.85 1.83
CA PHE A 10 15.57 -12.05 1.53
C PHE A 10 15.17 -12.10 0.04
N THR A 11 16.16 -11.95 -0.84
CA THR A 11 15.93 -11.98 -2.30
C THR A 11 15.50 -13.38 -2.74
N GLU A 12 16.04 -14.41 -2.08
CA GLU A 12 15.68 -15.80 -2.35
C GLU A 12 14.23 -16.12 -1.97
N ASN A 13 13.78 -15.73 -0.77
CA ASN A 13 12.40 -15.96 -0.32
C ASN A 13 11.36 -15.29 -1.24
N TRP A 14 11.62 -14.05 -1.67
CA TRP A 14 10.74 -13.34 -2.59
C TRP A 14 10.69 -14.00 -3.97
N SER A 15 11.84 -14.43 -4.49
CA SER A 15 11.92 -15.14 -5.76
C SER A 15 11.20 -16.49 -5.71
N GLN A 16 11.28 -17.19 -4.57
CA GLN A 16 10.56 -18.44 -4.35
C GLN A 16 9.04 -18.23 -4.33
N LEU A 17 8.55 -17.16 -3.67
CA LEU A 17 7.12 -16.84 -3.68
C LEU A 17 6.62 -16.48 -5.09
N VAL A 18 7.38 -15.68 -5.85
CA VAL A 18 7.03 -15.37 -7.25
C VAL A 18 6.90 -16.66 -8.06
N LYS A 19 7.91 -17.55 -8.00
CA LYS A 19 7.87 -18.84 -8.70
C LYS A 19 6.69 -19.72 -8.25
N LYS A 20 6.39 -19.73 -6.95
CA LYS A 20 5.22 -20.45 -6.40
C LYS A 20 3.92 -19.94 -7.03
N VAL A 21 3.73 -18.62 -7.06
CA VAL A 21 2.54 -17.99 -7.67
C VAL A 21 2.48 -18.29 -9.17
N GLU A 22 3.60 -18.21 -9.89
CA GLU A 22 3.66 -18.54 -11.32
C GLU A 22 3.30 -19.99 -11.61
N ASN A 23 3.77 -20.93 -10.79
CA ASN A 23 3.52 -22.35 -10.96
C ASN A 23 2.10 -22.76 -10.56
N GLU A 24 1.55 -22.16 -9.51
CA GLU A 24 0.27 -22.59 -8.91
C GLU A 24 -0.94 -21.80 -9.41
N LEU A 25 -0.77 -20.51 -9.75
CA LEU A 25 -1.87 -19.58 -9.94
C LEU A 25 -1.89 -18.92 -11.33
N GLY A 26 -0.74 -18.51 -11.84
CA GLY A 26 -0.61 -17.90 -13.18
C GLY A 26 0.44 -16.80 -13.23
N THR A 27 0.50 -16.09 -14.36
CA THR A 27 1.57 -15.11 -14.64
C THR A 27 1.59 -13.98 -13.63
N VAL A 28 2.73 -13.75 -12.98
CA VAL A 28 2.91 -12.61 -12.07
C VAL A 28 3.04 -11.31 -12.87
N LEU A 29 2.17 -10.34 -12.57
CA LEU A 29 2.18 -9.02 -13.20
C LEU A 29 3.01 -8.00 -12.41
N LEU A 30 2.94 -8.09 -11.08
CA LEU A 30 3.70 -7.29 -10.13
C LEU A 30 3.99 -8.13 -8.89
N ALA A 31 5.19 -8.03 -8.37
CA ALA A 31 5.54 -8.45 -7.03
C ALA A 31 6.39 -7.37 -6.35
N CYS A 32 6.04 -6.98 -5.14
CA CYS A 32 6.69 -5.88 -4.43
C CYS A 32 6.66 -6.06 -2.90
N PRO A 33 7.56 -5.40 -2.16
CA PRO A 33 7.49 -5.28 -0.72
C PRO A 33 6.20 -4.57 -0.33
N PHE A 34 5.66 -4.96 0.81
CA PHE A 34 4.51 -4.35 1.43
C PHE A 34 4.87 -3.86 2.84
N GLY A 35 3.90 -3.29 3.55
CA GLY A 35 4.16 -2.78 4.90
C GLY A 35 5.19 -1.64 4.90
N SER A 36 6.06 -1.59 5.91
CA SER A 36 6.99 -0.45 6.07
C SER A 36 8.11 -0.36 5.05
N GLN A 37 8.46 -1.48 4.39
CA GLN A 37 9.59 -1.53 3.48
C GLN A 37 9.35 -0.67 2.24
N ARG A 38 8.14 -0.71 1.66
CA ARG A 38 7.80 0.13 0.50
C ARG A 38 7.87 1.64 0.78
N TYR A 39 7.80 2.04 2.05
CA TYR A 39 7.85 3.44 2.42
C TYR A 39 9.25 3.94 2.79
N ASN A 40 10.29 3.08 2.77
CA ASN A 40 11.61 3.38 3.34
C ASN A 40 11.57 3.66 4.86
N LEU A 41 10.69 2.94 5.56
CA LEU A 41 10.41 3.09 6.99
C LEU A 41 10.64 1.78 7.73
N ASP A 42 11.31 0.79 7.15
CA ASP A 42 11.64 -0.45 7.84
C ASP A 42 12.79 -0.27 8.85
N THR A 43 12.80 -1.16 9.83
CA THR A 43 13.85 -1.26 10.84
C THR A 43 14.34 -2.70 10.85
N LYS A 44 15.44 -3.00 11.54
CA LYS A 44 15.94 -4.38 11.69
C LYS A 44 14.93 -5.35 12.31
N LYS A 45 13.89 -4.85 12.97
CA LYS A 45 12.81 -5.63 13.58
C LYS A 45 11.54 -5.70 12.73
N SER A 46 11.52 -5.05 11.57
CA SER A 46 10.31 -5.01 10.73
C SER A 46 10.08 -6.35 10.05
N ASP A 47 8.83 -6.78 10.09
CA ASP A 47 8.37 -7.99 9.41
C ASP A 47 8.54 -7.84 7.90
N MET A 48 8.48 -8.98 7.22
CA MET A 48 8.52 -9.05 5.78
C MET A 48 7.11 -9.29 5.26
N ASP A 49 6.58 -8.29 4.58
CA ASP A 49 5.31 -8.38 3.88
C ASP A 49 5.55 -8.31 2.37
N MET A 50 4.87 -9.14 1.60
CA MET A 50 4.92 -9.12 0.14
C MET A 50 3.52 -8.98 -0.47
N PHE A 51 3.43 -8.18 -1.53
CA PHE A 51 2.20 -7.99 -2.28
C PHE A 51 2.41 -8.42 -3.73
N VAL A 52 1.56 -9.33 -4.19
CA VAL A 52 1.68 -9.95 -5.51
C VAL A 52 0.37 -9.80 -6.27
N ILE A 53 0.48 -9.46 -7.55
CA ILE A 53 -0.63 -9.42 -8.49
C ILE A 53 -0.34 -10.44 -9.56
N TYR A 54 -1.29 -11.35 -9.79
CA TYR A 54 -1.16 -12.39 -10.80
C TYR A 54 -2.34 -12.36 -11.77
N GLN A 55 -2.09 -12.84 -12.97
CA GLN A 55 -3.08 -13.07 -14.00
C GLN A 55 -3.34 -14.58 -14.09
N ALA A 56 -4.54 -15.01 -13.71
CA ALA A 56 -4.97 -16.39 -13.95
C ALA A 56 -5.15 -16.64 -15.46
N ASP A 57 -4.91 -17.90 -15.87
CA ASP A 57 -5.19 -18.34 -17.24
C ASP A 57 -6.69 -18.13 -17.57
N THR A 58 -6.97 -17.59 -18.75
CA THR A 58 -8.34 -17.35 -19.20
C THR A 58 -9.12 -18.65 -19.35
N LYS A 59 -8.48 -19.78 -19.68
CA LYS A 59 -9.14 -21.09 -19.69
C LYS A 59 -9.59 -21.51 -18.29
N SER A 60 -8.80 -21.22 -17.25
CA SER A 60 -9.18 -21.52 -15.86
C SER A 60 -10.34 -20.66 -15.36
N LEU A 61 -10.51 -19.45 -15.89
CA LEU A 61 -11.59 -18.54 -15.54
C LEU A 61 -12.91 -18.88 -16.22
N LEU A 62 -12.85 -19.27 -17.49
CA LEU A 62 -14.03 -19.58 -18.32
C LEU A 62 -14.39 -21.07 -18.35
N GLY A 63 -13.46 -21.93 -17.92
CA GLY A 63 -13.65 -23.37 -17.88
C GLY A 63 -14.61 -23.82 -16.80
N PHE A 64 -14.99 -25.09 -16.85
CA PHE A 64 -15.82 -25.74 -15.83
C PHE A 64 -15.01 -26.24 -14.63
N ASP A 65 -13.69 -26.05 -14.66
CA ASP A 65 -12.80 -26.40 -13.56
C ASP A 65 -12.95 -25.44 -12.37
N LYS A 66 -12.25 -25.74 -11.29
CA LYS A 66 -12.23 -24.89 -10.09
C LYS A 66 -11.70 -23.49 -10.47
N GLN A 67 -12.51 -22.47 -10.19
CA GLN A 67 -12.13 -21.08 -10.44
C GLN A 67 -10.89 -20.67 -9.62
N PRO A 68 -9.99 -19.87 -10.22
CA PRO A 68 -8.80 -19.37 -9.54
C PRO A 68 -9.18 -18.45 -8.36
N PRO A 69 -8.43 -18.51 -7.25
CA PRO A 69 -8.73 -17.73 -6.07
C PRO A 69 -8.51 -16.23 -6.32
N GLN A 70 -9.52 -15.41 -6.04
CA GLN A 70 -9.43 -13.95 -6.21
C GLN A 70 -8.45 -13.28 -5.25
N THR A 71 -8.22 -13.87 -4.07
CA THR A 71 -7.24 -13.40 -3.08
C THR A 71 -6.68 -14.59 -2.32
N VAL A 72 -5.36 -14.64 -2.18
CA VAL A 72 -4.63 -15.61 -1.36
C VAL A 72 -3.85 -14.83 -0.30
N LYS A 73 -3.83 -15.33 0.93
CA LYS A 73 -3.02 -14.77 2.02
C LYS A 73 -2.10 -15.85 2.57
N SER A 74 -0.96 -15.42 3.12
CA SER A 74 -0.08 -16.31 3.87
C SER A 74 -0.84 -17.05 4.97
N SER A 75 -0.46 -18.30 5.18
CA SER A 75 -0.89 -19.05 6.36
C SER A 75 0.03 -18.76 7.55
N GLU A 76 -0.45 -18.94 8.78
CA GLU A 76 0.36 -18.77 10.00
C GLU A 76 1.64 -19.64 10.07
N ARG A 77 1.78 -20.62 9.17
CA ARG A 77 2.93 -21.53 9.08
C ARG A 77 4.04 -21.02 8.16
N GLU A 78 3.78 -20.00 7.36
CA GLU A 78 4.76 -19.43 6.44
C GLU A 78 5.58 -18.36 7.14
N THR A 79 6.86 -18.27 6.80
CA THR A 79 7.82 -17.33 7.40
C THR A 79 7.72 -15.92 6.82
N LEU A 80 7.00 -15.77 5.71
CA LEU A 80 6.79 -14.53 4.98
C LEU A 80 5.30 -14.24 4.92
N ASP A 81 4.89 -13.05 5.38
CA ASP A 81 3.52 -12.61 5.20
C ASP A 81 3.32 -12.11 3.77
N TYR A 82 2.25 -12.56 3.13
CA TYR A 82 1.95 -12.13 1.77
C TYR A 82 0.46 -12.02 1.48
N THR A 83 0.14 -11.15 0.53
CA THR A 83 -1.17 -11.07 -0.10
C THR A 83 -1.01 -11.16 -1.60
N VAL A 84 -1.71 -12.11 -2.22
CA VAL A 84 -1.77 -12.29 -3.66
C VAL A 84 -3.17 -11.93 -4.15
N HIS A 85 -3.29 -11.06 -5.14
CA HIS A 85 -4.55 -10.76 -5.81
C HIS A 85 -4.53 -11.22 -7.26
N GLU A 86 -5.63 -11.83 -7.68
CA GLU A 86 -5.93 -12.01 -9.10
C GLU A 86 -6.16 -10.63 -9.72
N VAL A 87 -5.74 -10.41 -10.97
CA VAL A 87 -5.72 -9.08 -11.61
C VAL A 87 -7.10 -8.43 -11.69
N TYR A 88 -8.18 -9.21 -11.87
CA TYR A 88 -9.54 -8.68 -11.84
C TYR A 88 -9.88 -8.13 -10.45
N ARG A 89 -9.61 -8.92 -9.40
CA ARG A 89 -9.83 -8.47 -8.02
C ARG A 89 -8.99 -7.23 -7.67
N TYR A 90 -7.74 -7.20 -8.10
CA TYR A 90 -6.89 -6.04 -7.94
C TYR A 90 -7.48 -4.81 -8.67
N GLY A 91 -8.00 -5.00 -9.89
CA GLY A 91 -8.68 -3.95 -10.66
C GLY A 91 -9.94 -3.41 -9.96
N GLU A 92 -10.77 -4.28 -9.37
CA GLU A 92 -11.92 -3.86 -8.57
C GLU A 92 -11.49 -2.98 -7.37
N LEU A 93 -10.43 -3.40 -6.66
CA LEU A 93 -9.91 -2.67 -5.50
C LEU A 93 -9.32 -1.33 -5.91
N LEU A 94 -8.60 -1.26 -7.03
CA LEU A 94 -8.10 -0.01 -7.59
C LEU A 94 -9.23 0.95 -7.96
N LEU A 95 -10.26 0.46 -8.65
CA LEU A 95 -11.43 1.28 -9.03
C LEU A 95 -12.22 1.76 -7.81
N ALA A 96 -12.21 0.99 -6.73
CA ALA A 96 -12.80 1.37 -5.45
C ALA A 96 -11.91 2.30 -4.60
N GLY A 97 -10.76 2.72 -5.13
CA GLY A 97 -9.82 3.63 -4.47
C GLY A 97 -9.01 3.01 -3.33
N ASP A 98 -8.92 1.67 -3.21
CA ASP A 98 -8.19 1.02 -2.11
C ASP A 98 -6.73 1.48 -2.11
N HIS A 99 -6.36 2.30 -1.11
CA HIS A 99 -5.05 2.95 -1.05
C HIS A 99 -3.90 1.95 -1.09
N ARG A 100 -4.09 0.72 -0.58
CA ARG A 100 -3.01 -0.28 -0.59
C ARG A 100 -2.68 -0.72 -2.00
N CYS A 101 -3.68 -0.84 -2.86
CA CYS A 101 -3.56 -1.15 -4.27
C CYS A 101 -3.07 0.08 -5.05
N VAL A 102 -3.65 1.26 -4.83
CA VAL A 102 -3.25 2.50 -5.51
C VAL A 102 -1.77 2.81 -5.28
N GLU A 103 -1.28 2.66 -4.05
CA GLU A 103 0.14 2.88 -3.73
C GLU A 103 1.10 1.96 -4.50
N THR A 104 0.65 0.80 -4.99
CA THR A 104 1.52 -0.07 -5.82
C THR A 104 1.83 0.55 -7.19
N LEU A 105 1.07 1.56 -7.63
CA LEU A 105 1.30 2.31 -8.87
C LEU A 105 2.37 3.42 -8.73
N PHE A 106 2.79 3.72 -7.50
CA PHE A 106 3.72 4.81 -7.16
C PHE A 106 4.97 4.30 -6.44
N LEU A 107 5.29 3.01 -6.59
CA LEU A 107 6.50 2.42 -6.04
C LEU A 107 7.75 2.95 -6.74
N GLN A 108 8.84 3.05 -5.99
CA GLN A 108 10.15 3.30 -6.57
C GLN A 108 10.58 2.07 -7.38
N GLU A 109 11.23 2.28 -8.53
CA GLU A 109 11.64 1.18 -9.42
C GLU A 109 12.53 0.14 -8.72
N SER A 110 13.41 0.60 -7.83
CA SER A 110 14.27 -0.28 -7.02
C SER A 110 13.51 -1.16 -6.02
N SER A 111 12.23 -0.90 -5.79
CA SER A 111 11.39 -1.70 -4.90
C SER A 111 10.68 -2.85 -5.63
N TYR A 112 10.73 -2.94 -6.95
CA TYR A 112 10.10 -4.07 -7.65
C TYR A 112 10.89 -5.36 -7.43
N VAL A 113 10.19 -6.43 -7.04
CA VAL A 113 10.71 -7.80 -7.08
C VAL A 113 10.50 -8.38 -8.48
N ALA A 114 9.31 -8.18 -9.02
CA ALA A 114 8.97 -8.53 -10.39
C ALA A 114 7.96 -7.51 -10.94
N ILE A 115 8.08 -7.17 -12.23
CA ILE A 115 7.12 -6.31 -12.92
C ILE A 115 7.04 -6.69 -14.40
N SER A 116 5.82 -6.90 -14.88
CA SER A 116 5.53 -7.20 -16.28
C SER A 116 5.37 -5.93 -17.11
N ASP A 117 5.62 -6.01 -18.41
CA ASP A 117 5.42 -4.86 -19.31
C ASP A 117 3.94 -4.45 -19.42
N THR A 118 3.01 -5.38 -19.28
CA THR A 118 1.57 -5.07 -19.23
C THR A 118 1.20 -4.30 -17.97
N PHE A 119 1.84 -4.57 -16.83
CA PHE A 119 1.67 -3.75 -15.63
C PHE A 119 2.27 -2.36 -15.78
N LYS A 120 3.41 -2.22 -16.48
CA LYS A 120 3.98 -0.88 -16.77
C LYS A 120 3.03 0.02 -17.57
N GLN A 121 2.17 -0.56 -18.43
CA GLN A 121 1.13 0.21 -19.13
C GLN A 121 0.11 0.82 -18.15
N LEU A 122 -0.19 0.12 -17.05
CA LEU A 122 -1.04 0.64 -15.98
C LEU A 122 -0.42 1.85 -15.29
N LEU A 123 0.90 1.83 -15.07
CA LEU A 123 1.64 2.93 -14.43
C LEU A 123 1.55 4.23 -15.23
N LEU A 124 1.47 4.17 -16.56
CA LEU A 124 1.33 5.36 -17.42
C LEU A 124 0.03 6.14 -17.16
N LYS A 125 -0.97 5.48 -16.59
CA LYS A 125 -2.29 6.04 -16.27
C LYS A 125 -2.53 6.17 -14.77
N ARG A 126 -1.49 6.04 -13.93
CA ARG A 126 -1.61 6.05 -12.46
C ARG A 126 -2.30 7.30 -11.89
N HIS A 127 -2.15 8.44 -12.54
CA HIS A 127 -2.78 9.70 -12.13
C HIS A 127 -4.31 9.63 -12.14
N LEU A 128 -4.93 8.79 -12.98
CA LEU A 128 -6.39 8.62 -13.00
C LEU A 128 -6.95 8.01 -11.71
N PHE A 129 -6.12 7.32 -10.93
CA PHE A 129 -6.51 6.70 -9.66
C PHE A 129 -6.43 7.66 -8.47
N LEU A 130 -5.87 8.87 -8.65
CA LEU A 130 -5.83 9.93 -7.64
C LEU A 130 -7.11 10.78 -7.75
N ASN A 131 -8.19 10.27 -7.17
CA ASN A 131 -9.53 10.84 -7.24
C ASN A 131 -10.24 10.80 -5.87
N SER A 132 -11.46 11.33 -5.82
CA SER A 132 -12.32 11.40 -4.63
C SER A 132 -12.44 10.06 -3.90
N LEU A 133 -12.62 8.95 -4.62
CA LEU A 133 -12.71 7.60 -4.03
C LEU A 133 -11.42 7.19 -3.34
N CYS A 134 -10.26 7.49 -3.94
CA CYS A 134 -8.97 7.22 -3.32
C CYS A 134 -8.77 8.04 -2.04
N LEU A 135 -9.09 9.34 -2.10
CA LEU A 135 -9.04 10.22 -0.94
C LEU A 135 -9.94 9.72 0.20
N ASP A 136 -11.18 9.34 -0.12
CA ASP A 136 -12.14 8.81 0.85
C ASP A 136 -11.63 7.55 1.55
N LYS A 137 -10.92 6.66 0.84
CA LYS A 137 -10.31 5.47 1.45
C LYS A 137 -9.19 5.83 2.41
N TYR A 138 -8.32 6.78 2.06
CA TYR A 138 -7.31 7.28 2.98
C TYR A 138 -7.95 7.87 4.24
N LEU A 139 -8.95 8.74 4.08
CA LEU A 139 -9.62 9.41 5.20
C LEU A 139 -10.41 8.43 6.06
N THR A 140 -11.10 7.45 5.46
CA THR A 140 -11.83 6.41 6.20
C THR A 140 -10.91 5.60 7.09
N ASP A 141 -9.76 5.17 6.58
CA ASP A 141 -8.82 4.36 7.35
C ASP A 141 -8.06 5.19 8.39
N ALA A 142 -7.69 6.43 8.06
CA ALA A 142 -6.97 7.33 8.95
C ALA A 142 -7.85 7.88 10.09
N LEU A 143 -9.11 8.25 9.81
CA LEU A 143 -10.00 8.94 10.74
C LEU A 143 -11.10 8.04 11.33
N GLY A 144 -11.25 6.82 10.80
CA GLY A 144 -12.28 5.88 11.22
C GLY A 144 -12.02 5.17 12.54
N ASN A 145 -12.80 4.12 12.80
CA ASN A 145 -12.78 3.35 14.05
C ASN A 145 -11.48 2.58 14.32
N LYS A 146 -10.62 2.43 13.31
CA LYS A 146 -9.30 1.79 13.41
C LYS A 146 -8.15 2.80 13.38
N GLY A 147 -8.44 4.07 13.11
CA GLY A 147 -7.48 5.17 13.02
C GLY A 147 -7.64 6.13 14.20
N LEU A 148 -7.88 7.42 13.93
CA LEU A 148 -7.92 8.50 14.91
C LEU A 148 -8.88 8.22 16.07
N LYS A 149 -10.10 7.73 15.80
CA LYS A 149 -11.06 7.41 16.89
C LYS A 149 -10.52 6.37 17.88
N LEU A 150 -9.72 5.42 17.39
CA LEU A 150 -9.10 4.42 18.24
C LEU A 150 -7.91 5.01 19.01
N PHE A 151 -7.14 5.88 18.35
CA PHE A 151 -6.02 6.59 18.97
C PHE A 151 -6.49 7.50 20.11
N GLU A 152 -7.52 8.31 19.89
CA GLU A 152 -8.17 9.14 20.90
C GLU A 152 -8.71 8.29 22.06
N LYS A 153 -9.32 7.14 21.75
CA LYS A 153 -9.80 6.21 22.78
C LYS A 153 -8.68 5.67 23.66
N TRP A 154 -7.50 5.35 23.10
CA TRP A 154 -6.36 4.85 23.87
C TRP A 154 -5.67 5.93 24.71
N THR A 155 -5.77 7.19 24.27
CA THR A 155 -5.08 8.33 24.87
C THR A 155 -5.95 9.21 25.75
N LYS A 156 -7.27 9.01 25.77
CA LYS A 156 -8.28 9.86 26.43
C LYS A 156 -7.95 10.27 27.87
N ASP A 157 -7.47 9.33 28.68
CA ASP A 157 -7.24 9.55 30.12
C ASP A 157 -5.75 9.76 30.44
N LYS A 158 -4.91 9.97 29.43
CA LYS A 158 -3.46 10.15 29.59
C LYS A 158 -3.10 11.64 29.56
N PRO A 159 -2.13 12.08 30.37
CA PRO A 159 -1.52 13.40 30.22
C PRO A 159 -0.94 13.57 28.81
N TYR A 160 -1.19 14.71 28.17
CA TYR A 160 -0.79 14.96 26.78
C TYR A 160 0.74 15.07 26.58
N ASP A 161 1.47 15.37 27.64
CA ASP A 161 2.93 15.40 27.72
C ASP A 161 3.55 14.00 27.96
N LEU A 162 2.73 12.99 28.24
CA LEU A 162 3.19 11.62 28.42
C LEU A 162 3.69 11.03 27.09
N GLN A 163 4.82 10.32 27.17
CA GLN A 163 5.31 9.51 26.05
C GLN A 163 4.34 8.38 25.73
N MET A 164 4.07 8.18 24.44
CA MET A 164 3.18 7.12 23.97
C MET A 164 3.80 5.73 24.18
N THR A 165 2.93 4.74 24.35
CA THR A 165 3.34 3.33 24.24
C THR A 165 3.68 2.96 22.80
N GLU A 166 4.38 1.84 22.59
CA GLU A 166 4.71 1.33 21.24
C GLU A 166 3.46 1.18 20.36
N ARG A 167 2.39 0.64 20.94
CA ARG A 167 1.12 0.41 20.24
C ARG A 167 0.47 1.71 19.78
N GLU A 168 0.49 2.74 20.63
CA GLU A 168 -0.04 4.06 20.31
C GLU A 168 0.82 4.76 19.27
N SER A 169 2.14 4.72 19.43
CA SER A 169 3.08 5.31 18.49
C SER A 169 2.96 4.66 17.10
N LYS A 170 2.80 3.34 17.03
CA LYS A 170 2.54 2.61 15.79
C LYS A 170 1.22 3.05 15.13
N LEU A 171 0.17 3.28 15.92
CA LEU A 171 -1.10 3.76 15.39
C LEU A 171 -1.00 5.21 14.88
N GLY A 172 -0.36 6.11 15.64
CA GLY A 172 -0.08 7.49 15.22
C GLY A 172 0.73 7.55 13.92
N TYR A 173 1.77 6.71 13.81
CA TYR A 173 2.54 6.51 12.58
C TYR A 173 1.66 6.12 11.38
N ILE A 174 0.74 5.17 11.55
CA ILE A 174 -0.15 4.75 10.46
C ILE A 174 -1.05 5.90 10.04
N ILE A 175 -1.68 6.60 10.99
CA ILE A 175 -2.61 7.70 10.72
C ILE A 175 -1.90 8.83 9.98
N ILE A 176 -0.77 9.32 10.51
CA ILE A 176 0.00 10.42 9.90
C ILE A 176 0.45 10.04 8.49
N ARG A 177 0.96 8.83 8.27
CA ARG A 177 1.39 8.37 6.94
C ARG A 177 0.24 8.36 5.93
N LEU A 178 -0.95 7.90 6.34
CA LEU A 178 -2.14 7.93 5.49
C LEU A 178 -2.57 9.37 5.18
N LEU A 179 -2.53 10.27 6.16
CA LEU A 179 -2.87 11.69 5.96
C LEU A 179 -1.83 12.44 5.10
N GLN A 180 -0.55 12.11 5.19
CA GLN A 180 0.47 12.64 4.28
C GLN A 180 0.18 12.25 2.82
N ASN A 181 -0.15 10.98 2.58
CA ASN A 181 -0.50 10.53 1.23
C ASN A 181 -1.83 11.16 0.75
N ALA A 182 -2.83 11.29 1.63
CA ALA A 182 -4.07 12.00 1.34
C ALA A 182 -3.83 13.47 0.95
N LYS A 183 -2.89 14.14 1.62
CA LYS A 183 -2.44 15.49 1.26
C LYS A 183 -1.87 15.52 -0.17
N ASN A 184 -1.05 14.55 -0.59
CA ASN A 184 -0.57 14.50 -1.97
C ASN A 184 -1.71 14.35 -2.99
N VAL A 185 -2.74 13.55 -2.69
CA VAL A 185 -3.94 13.44 -3.57
C VAL A 185 -4.60 14.81 -3.75
N VAL A 186 -4.78 15.54 -2.65
CA VAL A 186 -5.37 16.88 -2.64
C VAL A 186 -4.51 17.89 -3.42
N ASP A 187 -3.19 17.83 -3.26
CA ASP A 187 -2.24 18.68 -3.97
C ASP A 187 -2.08 18.31 -5.46
N LYS A 188 -2.73 17.23 -5.91
CA LYS A 188 -2.62 16.67 -7.27
C LYS A 188 -1.18 16.27 -7.61
N GLU A 189 -0.45 15.85 -6.59
CA GLU A 189 0.92 15.34 -6.69
C GLU A 189 0.90 13.80 -6.79
N ASP A 190 1.97 13.23 -7.35
CA ASP A 190 2.20 11.79 -7.24
C ASP A 190 2.31 11.38 -5.76
N LEU A 191 1.78 10.20 -5.42
CA LEU A 191 1.91 9.68 -4.07
C LEU A 191 3.37 9.45 -3.70
N GLN A 192 3.79 10.00 -2.57
CA GLN A 192 5.10 9.72 -2.00
C GLN A 192 5.06 8.42 -1.20
N VAL A 193 5.07 7.28 -1.90
CA VAL A 193 5.14 5.97 -1.24
C VAL A 193 6.53 5.80 -0.63
N PHE A 194 7.58 5.79 -1.45
CA PHE A 194 8.95 5.79 -0.94
C PHE A 194 9.34 7.19 -0.46
N ARG A 195 9.78 7.32 0.81
CA ARG A 195 10.19 8.62 1.37
C ARG A 195 11.71 8.74 1.43
N LEU A 196 12.23 9.89 1.01
CA LEU A 196 13.67 10.17 1.03
C LEU A 196 14.20 10.25 2.47
N ASN A 197 15.44 9.83 2.68
CA ASN A 197 16.06 9.68 4.01
C ASN A 197 16.05 10.98 4.83
N ASP A 198 16.19 12.11 4.17
CA ASP A 198 16.28 13.47 4.70
C ASP A 198 14.95 14.24 4.71
N SER A 199 13.87 13.67 4.16
CA SER A 199 12.56 14.32 4.15
C SER A 199 12.00 14.49 5.57
N LEU A 200 11.34 15.62 5.81
CA LEU A 200 10.71 15.93 7.10
C LEU A 200 9.63 14.90 7.44
N GLU A 201 8.86 14.48 6.44
CA GLU A 201 7.82 13.47 6.53
C GLU A 201 8.37 12.13 7.01
N ARG A 202 9.50 11.68 6.42
CA ARG A 202 10.14 10.43 6.85
C ARG A 202 10.69 10.55 8.26
N ASN A 203 11.37 11.64 8.59
CA ASN A 203 11.96 11.85 9.90
C ASN A 203 10.91 11.81 11.01
N LEU A 204 9.77 12.47 10.76
CA LEU A 204 8.60 12.39 11.63
C LEU A 204 8.11 10.95 11.79
N LEU A 205 7.86 10.23 10.70
CA LEU A 205 7.37 8.85 10.76
C LEU A 205 8.37 7.90 11.44
N MET A 206 9.67 8.11 11.23
CA MET A 206 10.72 7.34 11.89
C MET A 206 10.82 7.66 13.37
N SER A 207 10.58 8.90 13.81
CA SER A 207 10.53 9.23 15.26
C SER A 207 9.44 8.47 16.00
N LEU A 208 8.30 8.23 15.33
CA LEU A 208 7.20 7.43 15.85
C LEU A 208 7.50 5.93 15.82
N LYS A 209 8.41 5.48 14.96
CA LYS A 209 8.72 4.06 14.78
C LYS A 209 9.95 3.57 15.53
N SER A 210 11.00 4.39 15.67
CA SER A 210 12.28 3.97 16.22
C SER A 210 12.27 3.76 17.73
N MET A 211 11.26 4.31 18.43
CA MET A 211 11.09 4.26 19.89
C MET A 211 12.18 4.98 20.69
N GLU A 212 13.21 5.52 20.05
CA GLU A 212 14.33 6.20 20.73
C GLU A 212 13.94 7.61 21.21
N ASN A 213 12.99 8.27 20.54
CA ASN A 213 12.50 9.61 20.88
C ASN A 213 11.03 9.77 20.49
N ILE A 214 10.15 9.00 21.16
CA ILE A 214 8.72 9.02 20.86
C ILE A 214 8.15 10.40 21.21
N PRO A 215 7.54 11.12 20.26
CA PRO A 215 6.91 12.39 20.55
C PRO A 215 5.77 12.26 21.58
N PRO A 216 5.47 13.31 22.35
CA PRO A 216 4.30 13.34 23.21
C PRO A 216 3.00 13.18 22.42
N ILE A 217 1.93 12.72 23.09
CA ILE A 217 0.60 12.56 22.49
C ILE A 217 0.14 13.87 21.83
N GLN A 218 0.36 15.02 22.47
CA GLN A 218 -0.06 16.32 21.93
C GLN A 218 0.52 16.58 20.55
N PHE A 219 1.82 16.33 20.38
CA PHE A 219 2.52 16.59 19.13
C PHE A 219 1.91 15.78 17.97
N VAL A 220 1.55 14.51 18.23
CA VAL A 220 0.91 13.64 17.23
C VAL A 220 -0.49 14.14 16.89
N LEU A 221 -1.27 14.56 17.88
CA LEU A 221 -2.61 15.11 17.65
C LEU A 221 -2.55 16.43 16.87
N ASP A 222 -1.60 17.31 17.19
CA ASP A 222 -1.39 18.57 16.49
C ASP A 222 -1.07 18.33 15.01
N GLU A 223 -0.19 17.38 14.72
CA GLU A 223 0.17 17.03 13.35
C GLU A 223 -0.99 16.37 12.58
N ILE A 224 -1.76 15.50 13.23
CA ILE A 224 -2.98 14.92 12.65
C ILE A 224 -3.99 16.02 12.32
N ASN A 225 -4.23 16.95 13.24
CA ASN A 225 -5.15 18.06 13.05
C ASN A 225 -4.67 19.01 11.95
N ARG A 226 -3.38 19.31 11.89
CA ARG A 226 -2.77 20.14 10.83
C ARG A 226 -3.02 19.53 9.45
N LEU A 227 -2.72 18.25 9.26
CA LEU A 227 -2.93 17.55 7.99
C LEU A 227 -4.42 17.44 7.65
N LYS A 228 -5.26 17.08 8.63
CA LYS A 228 -6.70 16.95 8.45
C LYS A 228 -7.34 18.27 8.02
N ASN A 229 -7.03 19.38 8.70
CA ASN A 229 -7.59 20.68 8.37
C ASN A 229 -7.20 21.12 6.96
N TYR A 230 -5.92 20.94 6.59
CA TYR A 230 -5.46 21.22 5.23
C TYR A 230 -6.22 20.41 4.18
N ILE A 231 -6.42 19.11 4.41
CA ILE A 231 -7.19 18.25 3.50
C ILE A 231 -8.65 18.71 3.43
N ASP A 232 -9.29 19.01 4.56
CA ASP A 232 -10.68 19.47 4.60
C ASP A 232 -10.90 20.78 3.83
N GLU A 233 -9.91 21.67 3.82
CA GLU A 233 -9.95 22.95 3.09
C GLU A 233 -9.81 22.80 1.57
N ASN A 234 -9.19 21.72 1.09
CA ASN A 234 -8.77 21.58 -0.31
C ASN A 234 -9.35 20.33 -1.01
N LYS A 235 -10.05 19.45 -0.29
CA LYS A 235 -10.57 18.17 -0.85
C LYS A 235 -11.61 18.33 -1.95
N ASP A 236 -12.32 19.46 -1.98
CA ASP A 236 -13.35 19.71 -3.00
C ASP A 236 -12.75 19.92 -4.40
N ASP A 237 -11.43 20.17 -4.49
CA ASP A 237 -10.70 20.30 -5.75
C ASP A 237 -10.20 18.96 -6.32
N VAL A 238 -10.37 17.86 -5.58
CA VAL A 238 -9.95 16.51 -6.01
C VAL A 238 -10.92 16.02 -7.07
N PRO A 239 -10.44 15.53 -8.23
CA PRO A 239 -11.32 15.09 -9.30
C PRO A 239 -12.14 13.86 -8.88
N GLU A 240 -13.37 13.78 -9.38
CA GLU A 240 -14.16 12.56 -9.30
C GLU A 240 -13.56 11.44 -10.18
N ALA A 241 -13.92 10.19 -9.87
CA ALA A 241 -13.53 9.06 -10.70
C ALA A 241 -14.10 9.21 -12.13
N SER A 242 -13.22 9.27 -13.13
CA SER A 242 -13.60 9.53 -14.51
C SER A 242 -14.13 8.27 -15.23
N GLU A 243 -14.99 8.46 -16.24
CA GLU A 243 -15.37 7.36 -17.14
C GLU A 243 -14.17 6.86 -17.97
N GLU A 244 -13.19 7.72 -18.24
CA GLU A 244 -11.91 7.32 -18.87
C GLU A 244 -11.22 6.22 -18.07
N LEU A 245 -11.18 6.34 -16.74
CA LEU A 245 -10.57 5.35 -15.87
C LEU A 245 -11.24 3.97 -16.02
N LYS A 246 -12.58 3.94 -16.04
CA LYS A 246 -13.34 2.68 -16.19
C LYS A 246 -13.11 2.03 -17.54
N LEU A 247 -13.17 2.82 -18.62
CA LEU A 247 -12.91 2.34 -19.98
C LEU A 247 -11.49 1.78 -20.11
N PHE A 248 -10.49 2.52 -19.62
CA PHE A 248 -9.11 2.09 -19.61
C PHE A 248 -8.92 0.77 -18.83
N MET A 249 -9.48 0.66 -17.63
CA MET A 249 -9.36 -0.56 -16.82
C MET A 249 -10.02 -1.76 -17.49
N ASN A 250 -11.19 -1.56 -18.10
CA ASN A 250 -11.87 -2.61 -18.85
C ASN A 250 -11.02 -3.08 -20.04
N ASP A 251 -10.50 -2.15 -20.85
CA ASP A 251 -9.67 -2.48 -22.01
C ASP A 251 -8.36 -3.16 -21.61
N TRP A 252 -7.73 -2.70 -20.53
CA TRP A 252 -6.51 -3.30 -19.98
C TRP A 252 -6.74 -4.74 -19.52
N ILE A 253 -7.81 -5.00 -18.75
CA ILE A 253 -8.18 -6.36 -18.30
C ILE A 253 -8.49 -7.26 -19.51
N LEU A 254 -9.31 -6.78 -20.45
CA LEU A 254 -9.67 -7.56 -21.64
C LEU A 254 -8.44 -7.91 -22.49
N THR A 255 -7.48 -6.99 -22.60
CA THR A 255 -6.21 -7.21 -23.29
C THR A 255 -5.39 -8.30 -22.60
N LEU A 256 -5.30 -8.29 -21.28
CA LEU A 256 -4.65 -9.35 -20.51
C LEU A 256 -5.29 -10.70 -20.81
N ARG A 257 -6.62 -10.81 -20.71
CA ARG A 257 -7.33 -12.08 -20.95
C ARG A 257 -7.12 -12.64 -22.34
N LYS A 258 -7.21 -11.80 -23.38
CA LYS A 258 -6.97 -12.22 -24.77
C LYS A 258 -5.60 -12.86 -24.97
N LYS A 259 -4.54 -12.33 -24.33
CA LYS A 259 -3.18 -12.86 -24.47
C LYS A 259 -3.02 -14.29 -23.96
N THR A 260 -3.76 -14.68 -22.93
CA THR A 260 -3.70 -16.03 -22.34
C THR A 260 -4.65 -17.03 -22.99
N PHE A 261 -5.55 -16.58 -23.87
CA PHE A 261 -6.49 -17.48 -24.54
C PHE A 261 -5.86 -18.19 -25.76
N ILE A 262 -4.89 -17.52 -26.39
CA ILE A 262 -4.13 -18.01 -27.55
C ILE A 262 -3.03 -18.94 -27.06
#